data_AF-A0A847A9N2-F1
#
_entry.id   AF-A0A847A9N2-F1
#
_cell.length_a   1.000
_cell.length_b   1.000
_cell.length_c   1.000
_cell.angle_alpha   90.00
_cell.angle_beta   90.00
_cell.angle_gamma   90.00
#
_symmetry.space_group_name_H-M   'P 1'
#
loop_
_entity.id
_entity.type
_entity.pdbx_description
1 polymer ?
#
loop_
_entity_poly.entity_id
_entity_poly.type
_entity_poly.pdbx_seq_one_letter_code
_entity_poly.pdbx_strand_id
1 'polypeptide(L)' 'MRKKPDRHVFPAVFSYDEHGVAVSFSDLPGCNTCGADQDEAIFMAQDALS' A
#
# COMPACT_ATOMS: atom_id res chain seq x y z
N MET A 1 30.54 -7.13 4.72
CA MET A 1 29.07 -7.28 4.63
C MET A 1 28.43 -5.90 4.64
N ARG A 2 27.81 -5.47 3.53
CA ARG A 2 26.96 -4.27 3.53
C ARG A 2 25.68 -4.62 4.28
N LYS A 3 25.41 -3.97 5.43
CA LYS A 3 24.08 -4.05 6.07
C LYS A 3 23.08 -3.55 5.04
N LYS A 4 22.09 -4.36 4.67
CA LYS A 4 20.94 -3.87 3.91
C LYS A 4 20.21 -2.87 4.82
N PRO A 5 19.73 -1.74 4.28
CA PRO A 5 18.93 -0.82 5.07
C PRO A 5 17.71 -1.56 5.61
N ASP A 6 17.40 -1.35 6.88
CA ASP A 6 16.26 -1.96 7.61
C ASP A 6 14.91 -1.34 7.18
N ARG A 7 14.87 -0.76 5.99
CA ARG A 7 13.74 -0.01 5.47
C ARG A 7 13.34 -0.61 4.14
N HIS A 8 12.18 -1.26 4.14
CA HIS A 8 11.51 -1.69 2.94
C HIS A 8 10.60 -0.55 2.45
N VAL A 9 10.70 -0.24 1.17
CA VAL A 9 9.84 0.75 0.51
C VAL A 9 9.11 0.02 -0.60
N PHE A 10 7.78 0.00 -0.50
CA PHE A 10 6.91 -0.64 -1.48
C PHE A 10 6.14 0.45 -2.23
N PRO A 11 6.43 0.68 -3.52
CA PRO A 11 5.66 1.61 -4.33
C PRO A 11 4.19 1.15 -4.41
N ALA A 12 3.29 2.05 -4.03
CA ALA A 12 1.86 1.81 -4.02
C ALA A 12 1.19 2.53 -5.19
N VAL A 13 0.27 1.86 -5.86
CA VAL A 13 -0.59 2.45 -6.90
C VAL A 13 -1.97 2.68 -6.30
N PHE A 14 -2.41 3.93 -6.30
CA PHE A 14 -3.74 4.34 -5.85
C PHE A 14 -4.70 4.44 -7.04
N SER A 15 -5.80 3.71 -6.95
CA SER A 15 -6.88 3.71 -7.93
C SER A 15 -8.12 4.30 -7.29
N TYR A 16 -8.59 5.42 -7.82
CA TYR A 16 -9.74 6.15 -7.30
C TYR A 16 -10.98 5.77 -8.10
N ASP A 17 -12.06 5.43 -7.41
CA ASP A 17 -13.38 5.18 -8.00
C ASP A 17 -14.49 5.91 -7.23
N GLU A 18 -15.75 5.64 -7.59
CA GLU A 18 -16.92 6.26 -6.94
C GLU A 18 -17.23 5.67 -5.54
N HIS A 19 -16.57 4.59 -5.17
CA HIS A 19 -16.77 3.86 -3.91
C HIS A 19 -15.60 4.01 -2.92
N GLY A 20 -14.47 4.54 -3.37
CA GLY A 20 -13.32 4.86 -2.54
C GLY A 20 -11.99 4.84 -3.29
N VAL A 21 -10.94 4.45 -2.56
CA VAL A 21 -9.56 4.40 -3.04
C VAL A 21 -9.00 3.01 -2.79
N ALA A 22 -8.63 2.31 -3.86
CA ALA A 22 -7.94 1.03 -3.81
C ALA A 22 -6.42 1.22 -3.90
N VAL A 23 -5.67 0.39 -3.19
CA VAL A 23 -4.21 0.41 -3.16
C VAL A 23 -3.67 -0.97 -3.57
N SER A 24 -2.69 -0.98 -4.45
CA SER A 24 -2.03 -2.20 -4.90
C SER A 24 -0.52 -2.02 -4.95
N PHE A 25 0.20 -3.12 -4.73
CA PHE A 25 1.66 -3.15 -4.75
C PHE A 25 2.13 -4.07 -5.88
N SER A 26 2.89 -3.53 -6.84
CA SER A 26 3.40 -4.32 -7.98
C SER A 26 4.36 -5.44 -7.54
N ASP A 27 5.10 -5.20 -6.45
CA ASP A 27 6.06 -6.17 -5.91
C ASP A 27 5.41 -7.24 -5.03
N LEU A 28 4.16 -7.01 -4.57
CA LEU A 28 3.40 -7.91 -3.70
C LEU A 28 2.03 -8.21 -4.32
N PRO A 29 1.99 -8.95 -5.45
CA PRO A 29 0.73 -9.33 -6.07
C PRO A 29 -0.10 -10.18 -5.08
N GLY A 30 -1.28 -9.68 -4.71
CA GLY A 30 -2.15 -10.29 -3.70
C GLY A 30 -2.19 -9.55 -2.35
N CYS A 31 -1.36 -8.52 -2.19
CA CYS A 31 -1.49 -7.53 -1.11
C CYS A 31 -2.18 -6.30 -1.70
N ASN A 32 -3.51 -6.26 -1.58
CA ASN A 32 -4.35 -5.19 -2.08
C ASN A 32 -5.30 -4.75 -0.98
N THR A 33 -5.38 -3.45 -0.77
CA THR A 33 -6.19 -2.82 0.27
C THR A 33 -7.11 -1.77 -0.36
N CYS A 34 -8.08 -1.29 0.41
CA CYS A 34 -8.96 -0.21 0.00
C CYS A 34 -9.40 0.60 1.22
N GLY A 35 -9.84 1.84 0.98
CA GLY A 35 -10.47 2.72 1.95
C GLY A 35 -11.55 3.58 1.27
N ALA A 36 -12.46 4.16 2.05
CA ALA A 36 -13.49 5.06 1.55
C ALA A 36 -12.91 6.40 1.05
N ASP A 37 -11.76 6.80 1.59
CA ASP A 37 -10.97 7.95 1.14
C ASP A 37 -9.48 7.63 1.12
N GLN A 38 -8.68 8.61 0.69
CA GLN A 38 -7.24 8.44 0.54
C GLN A 38 -6.52 8.21 1.88
N ASP A 39 -6.96 8.86 2.96
CA ASP A 39 -6.30 8.75 4.26
C ASP A 39 -6.55 7.36 4.85
N GLU A 40 -7.78 6.86 4.74
CA GLU A 40 -8.12 5.48 5.11
C GLU A 40 -7.37 4.45 4.27
N ALA A 41 -7.29 4.66 2.96
CA ALA A 41 -6.56 3.76 2.06
C ALA A 41 -5.05 3.70 2.40
N ILE A 42 -4.45 4.83 2.78
CA ILE A 42 -3.06 4.89 3.26
C ILE A 42 -2.91 4.13 4.58
N PHE A 43 -3.82 4.32 5.52
CA PHE A 43 -3.79 3.62 6.81
C PHE A 43 -3.88 2.10 6.62
N MET A 44 -4.82 1.63 5.81
CA MET A 44 -5.01 0.22 5.49
C MET A 44 -3.79 -0.38 4.77
N ALA A 45 -3.19 0.38 3.85
CA ALA A 45 -1.96 -0.02 3.15
C ALA A 45 -0.75 -0.13 4.11
N GLN A 46 -0.64 0.76 5.11
CA GLN A 46 0.42 0.67 6.12
C GLN A 46 0.24 -0.54 7.04
N ASP A 47 -1.00 -0.81 7.47
CA ASP A 47 -1.32 -1.97 8.30
C ASP A 47 -1.01 -3.29 7.58
N ALA A 48 -1.34 -3.38 6.29
CA ALA A 48 -1.06 -4.57 5.47
C ALA A 48 0.44 -4.84 5.22
N LEU A 49 1.30 -3.82 5.37
CA LEU A 49 2.75 -3.92 5.19
C LEU A 49 3.51 -4.07 6.52
N SER A 50 2.80 -4.13 7.65
CA SER A 50 3.39 -4.20 9.01
C SER A 50 4.08 -5.52 9.34
#